data_AF-A0A2J6R1H9-F1
#
_entry.id   AF-A0A2J6R1H9-F1
#
_cell.length_a   1.000
_cell.length_b   1.000
_cell.length_c   1.000
_cell.angle_alpha   90.00
_cell.angle_beta   90.00
_cell.angle_gamma   90.00
#
_symmetry.space_group_name_H-M   'P 1'
#
loop_
_entity.id
_entity.type
_entity.pdbx_description
1 polymer ?
#
loop_
_entity_poly.entity_id
_entity_poly.type
_entity_poly.pdbx_seq_one_letter_code
_entity_poly.pdbx_strand_id
1 'polypeptide(L)'
;MLFALSQPLEYFMSKVLEKISGFLPGQSRPVNSPSKGHGKGVHDDQNAQHPDRNNGDHQPSGQAPLQGEEGAITESPISRLAYLTQENDRLEKLAKTKKKELQAELSTAEKKNERLEKELRERSTEVAKLVSEKEKIKDLLLQAERVSNDRADLIRRENQANNYLKSVISDREHQLQGKTLEIQTMSGNLHTKSVEIEFQKGEVRALQNRIESMQATESSLRSDLNSVRSQKLQMEQSMQNEISHLKRLQNEALVTIEQLRFDAEEYGGALLKRDAFTPTTDRDMKSMFREISQDVETLARVEWQDNQTVWTPRALQVMSPHHQSFKKQVLQDMIWGILQQYIFASPFRPFGEEGQKLETAWKNLDPELKAEEGIEGVYTWPKPSVEIERWRYVNITEGCAALTQTTVSELDPRGRLKTGFELSIDSLKKELASSLEEIVGSRRDDGHYLRTLEELPRKAVNVWLGFGIQRCRIRVVNRGPHLTSVTEKIQQAKAGGWELVIIPELQRIGTAKGSELNAKPYSISEGQLYRVSLARRQ
;
A
#
# COMPACT_ATOMS: atom_id res chain seq x y z
N MET A 1 -27.09 29.92 -10.82
CA MET A 1 -26.84 28.51 -10.40
C MET A 1 -25.37 28.16 -10.68
N LEU A 2 -24.45 28.51 -9.77
CA LEU A 2 -23.01 28.20 -9.91
C LEU A 2 -22.42 27.84 -8.54
N PHE A 3 -22.99 26.83 -7.89
CA PHE A 3 -22.46 26.24 -6.65
C PHE A 3 -22.69 24.71 -6.63
N ALA A 4 -21.92 24.03 -7.48
CA ALA A 4 -21.68 22.60 -7.48
C ALA A 4 -20.35 22.34 -8.21
N LEU A 5 -19.75 21.16 -8.02
CA LEU A 5 -18.50 20.71 -8.69
C LEU A 5 -17.20 21.42 -8.26
N SER A 6 -16.97 21.56 -6.94
CA SER A 6 -15.63 21.79 -6.37
C SER A 6 -15.10 20.60 -5.54
N GLN A 7 -15.47 19.38 -5.95
CA GLN A 7 -14.89 18.06 -5.62
C GLN A 7 -15.33 17.14 -6.79
N PRO A 8 -14.49 16.19 -7.28
CA PRO A 8 -13.69 15.29 -6.44
C PRO A 8 -12.25 15.03 -6.93
N LEU A 9 -11.24 15.36 -6.10
CA LEU A 9 -9.89 14.76 -6.21
C LEU A 9 -9.55 13.84 -5.03
N GLU A 10 -9.98 14.21 -3.82
CA GLU A 10 -9.68 13.48 -2.59
C GLU A 10 -10.24 12.05 -2.60
N TYR A 11 -11.45 11.85 -3.14
CA TYR A 11 -12.07 10.52 -3.27
C TYR A 11 -11.33 9.61 -4.26
N PHE A 12 -10.62 10.17 -5.25
CA PHE A 12 -9.83 9.39 -6.20
C PHE A 12 -8.47 8.99 -5.60
N MET A 13 -7.80 9.91 -4.89
CA MET A 13 -6.55 9.62 -4.17
C MET A 13 -6.76 8.59 -3.04
N SER A 14 -7.89 8.67 -2.31
CA SER A 14 -8.27 7.70 -1.27
C SER A 14 -8.32 6.27 -1.82
N LYS A 15 -9.06 6.03 -2.91
CA LYS A 15 -9.19 4.68 -3.50
C LYS A 15 -7.95 4.15 -4.24
N VAL A 16 -6.97 5.00 -4.55
CA VAL A 16 -5.66 4.55 -5.06
C VAL A 16 -4.79 4.02 -3.92
N LEU A 17 -4.79 4.68 -2.75
CA LEU A 17 -4.04 4.23 -1.58
C LEU A 17 -4.66 2.97 -0.93
N GLU A 18 -5.99 2.89 -0.89
CA GLU A 18 -6.74 1.72 -0.40
C GLU A 18 -6.47 0.43 -1.21
N LYS A 19 -5.88 0.55 -2.42
CA LYS A 19 -5.54 -0.58 -3.29
C LYS A 19 -4.09 -1.07 -3.20
N ILE A 20 -3.25 -0.42 -2.38
CA ILE A 20 -1.81 -0.75 -2.26
C ILE A 20 -1.50 -1.47 -0.93
N SER A 21 -2.37 -1.37 0.08
CA SER A 21 -2.24 -2.09 1.37
C SER A 21 -2.61 -3.58 1.30
N GLY A 22 -3.21 -4.05 0.20
CA GLY A 22 -3.82 -5.38 0.06
C GLY A 22 -2.90 -6.53 -0.36
N PHE A 23 -1.62 -6.55 0.01
CA PHE A 23 -0.68 -7.60 -0.43
C PHE A 23 0.27 -8.13 0.66
N LEU A 24 -0.30 -8.80 1.67
CA LEU A 24 0.42 -9.68 2.59
C LEU A 24 -0.27 -11.06 2.66
N PRO A 25 0.31 -12.13 2.07
CA PRO A 25 -0.26 -13.47 2.14
C PRO A 25 0.03 -14.12 3.50
N GLY A 26 -0.82 -13.85 4.49
CA GLY A 26 -0.80 -14.55 5.77
C GLY A 26 -1.18 -16.03 5.60
N GLN A 27 -0.21 -16.94 5.62
CA GLN A 27 -0.47 -18.38 5.58
C GLN A 27 -0.97 -18.90 6.92
N SER A 28 -2.23 -19.35 6.96
CA SER A 28 -2.75 -20.23 8.00
C SER A 28 -3.16 -21.58 7.39
N ARG A 29 -2.88 -22.67 8.12
CA ARG A 29 -3.19 -24.05 7.70
C ARG A 29 -4.70 -24.32 7.85
N PRO A 30 -5.23 -25.38 7.19
CA PRO A 30 -5.33 -26.63 7.94
C PRO A 30 -5.03 -27.93 7.15
N VAL A 31 -4.52 -28.91 7.91
CA VAL A 31 -4.83 -30.35 7.86
C VAL A 31 -4.97 -31.04 6.49
N ASN A 32 -4.02 -31.93 6.18
CA ASN A 32 -4.34 -33.35 6.01
C ASN A 32 -3.10 -34.24 6.21
N SER A 33 -3.19 -35.14 7.20
CA SER A 33 -2.30 -36.30 7.39
C SER A 33 -3.03 -37.53 6.83
N PRO A 34 -2.35 -38.62 6.41
CA PRO A 34 -1.95 -39.60 7.43
C PRO A 34 -0.66 -40.41 7.11
N SER A 35 -0.33 -41.32 8.03
CA SER A 35 0.41 -42.57 7.80
C SER A 35 1.84 -42.49 7.26
N LYS A 36 2.81 -42.40 8.18
CA LYS A 36 4.06 -43.17 8.03
C LYS A 36 3.84 -44.56 8.62
N GLY A 37 3.73 -45.56 7.76
CA GLY A 37 3.74 -46.96 8.18
C GLY A 37 5.10 -47.37 8.74
N HIS A 38 5.13 -47.80 9.99
CA HIS A 38 6.23 -48.55 10.59
C HIS A 38 5.67 -49.82 11.22
N GLY A 39 6.25 -50.98 10.88
CA GLY A 39 6.08 -52.19 11.69
C GLY A 39 5.93 -53.50 10.91
N LYS A 40 6.85 -54.43 11.22
CA LYS A 40 6.76 -55.89 11.00
C LYS A 40 6.86 -56.31 9.52
N GLY A 41 7.34 -57.50 9.16
CA GLY A 41 7.79 -58.69 9.91
C GLY A 41 7.61 -59.92 8.99
N VAL A 42 7.91 -61.18 9.35
CA VAL A 42 8.62 -61.78 10.49
C VAL A 42 8.85 -63.27 10.13
N HIS A 43 10.00 -63.87 10.48
CA HIS A 43 10.32 -65.32 10.31
C HIS A 43 10.15 -65.88 8.86
N ASP A 44 10.48 -67.12 8.47
CA ASP A 44 10.86 -68.41 9.09
C ASP A 44 12.08 -69.02 8.33
N ASP A 45 12.72 -70.16 8.65
CA ASP A 45 13.05 -70.91 9.88
C ASP A 45 13.87 -72.19 9.46
N GLN A 46 14.49 -72.94 10.39
CA GLN A 46 15.12 -74.28 10.19
C GLN A 46 16.35 -74.34 9.21
N ASN A 47 17.19 -75.38 9.13
CA ASN A 47 17.57 -76.55 9.96
C ASN A 47 19.07 -76.82 9.63
N ALA A 48 20.02 -77.00 10.56
CA ALA A 48 20.32 -78.20 11.37
C ALA A 48 21.13 -79.34 10.67
N GLN A 49 21.95 -80.04 11.47
CA GLN A 49 22.51 -81.41 11.31
C GLN A 49 23.86 -81.67 10.56
N HIS A 50 24.86 -82.06 11.37
CA HIS A 50 25.87 -83.15 11.20
C HIS A 50 25.26 -84.48 10.67
N PRO A 51 26.00 -85.55 10.20
CA PRO A 51 27.12 -86.17 10.96
C PRO A 51 28.19 -87.09 10.25
N ASP A 52 29.15 -87.57 11.08
CA ASP A 52 29.87 -88.87 11.17
C ASP A 52 30.46 -89.69 9.99
N ARG A 53 31.69 -90.23 10.22
CA ARG A 53 32.08 -91.68 10.34
C ARG A 53 33.62 -91.93 10.12
N ASN A 54 34.30 -93.01 10.56
CA ASN A 54 34.22 -93.88 11.77
C ASN A 54 35.42 -94.91 11.85
N ASN A 55 35.94 -95.27 13.04
CA ASN A 55 36.76 -96.47 13.44
C ASN A 55 38.08 -96.86 12.67
N GLY A 56 39.00 -97.75 13.15
CA GLY A 56 39.24 -98.39 14.48
C GLY A 56 40.10 -99.71 14.45
N ASP A 57 40.86 -100.01 15.53
CA ASP A 57 41.27 -101.35 16.09
C ASP A 57 42.27 -102.30 15.32
N HIS A 58 42.99 -103.33 15.87
CA HIS A 58 43.33 -103.86 17.25
C HIS A 58 44.47 -104.96 17.29
N GLN A 59 45.23 -105.09 18.41
CA GLN A 59 45.85 -106.30 19.10
C GLN A 59 46.77 -107.36 18.37
N PRO A 60 47.36 -108.47 18.99
CA PRO A 60 47.27 -109.14 20.35
C PRO A 60 48.61 -109.59 21.09
N SER A 61 48.54 -110.45 22.15
CA SER A 61 49.60 -110.90 23.16
C SER A 61 50.03 -112.42 23.09
N GLY A 62 50.83 -113.13 23.95
CA GLY A 62 51.45 -113.04 25.32
C GLY A 62 52.65 -114.05 25.50
N GLN A 63 53.11 -114.69 26.63
CA GLN A 63 52.74 -114.77 28.08
C GLN A 63 53.92 -115.18 29.08
N ALA A 64 53.94 -116.35 29.79
CA ALA A 64 54.84 -116.75 30.95
C ALA A 64 54.92 -118.34 31.18
N PRO A 65 55.33 -119.04 32.31
CA PRO A 65 55.93 -118.73 33.67
C PRO A 65 56.94 -119.79 34.36
N LEU A 66 57.39 -119.60 35.64
CA LEU A 66 57.92 -120.56 36.72
C LEU A 66 59.24 -121.41 36.48
N GLN A 67 59.97 -122.16 37.38
CA GLN A 67 60.19 -122.44 38.87
C GLN A 67 61.65 -123.04 39.07
N GLY A 68 62.23 -123.60 40.17
CA GLY A 68 61.95 -123.83 41.62
C GLY A 68 62.91 -124.86 42.36
N GLU A 69 63.28 -124.64 43.65
CA GLU A 69 63.75 -125.58 44.76
C GLU A 69 64.99 -126.54 44.60
N GLU A 70 65.64 -127.24 45.59
CA GLU A 70 65.51 -127.52 47.06
C GLU A 70 66.90 -127.93 47.72
N GLY A 71 67.16 -127.93 49.07
CA GLY A 71 67.15 -129.08 50.04
C GLY A 71 68.54 -129.79 50.28
N ALA A 72 68.85 -130.74 51.20
CA ALA A 72 68.60 -131.06 52.64
C ALA A 72 69.33 -132.41 53.04
N ILE A 73 69.75 -132.83 54.26
CA ILE A 73 70.13 -132.21 55.57
C ILE A 73 70.85 -133.23 56.57
N THR A 74 71.98 -132.85 57.23
CA THR A 74 72.61 -133.39 58.51
C THR A 74 73.18 -134.84 58.73
N GLU A 75 73.95 -134.99 59.84
CA GLU A 75 74.52 -136.20 60.54
C GLU A 75 75.81 -136.88 59.96
N SER A 76 76.67 -137.63 60.69
CA SER A 76 76.70 -138.13 62.11
C SER A 76 78.14 -138.28 62.70
N PRO A 77 78.39 -138.29 64.05
CA PRO A 77 79.75 -138.12 64.63
C PRO A 77 80.57 -139.39 65.04
N ILE A 78 80.39 -139.97 66.24
CA ILE A 78 81.45 -140.73 66.97
C ILE A 78 81.15 -142.25 67.17
N SER A 79 80.27 -142.79 66.33
CA SER A 79 80.16 -144.24 66.01
C SER A 79 80.33 -144.48 64.48
N ARG A 80 81.33 -143.93 63.80
CA ARG A 80 82.79 -144.13 63.97
C ARG A 80 83.25 -145.56 63.72
N LEU A 81 84.21 -145.68 62.79
CA LEU A 81 85.14 -146.80 62.55
C LEU A 81 84.59 -148.21 62.28
N ALA A 82 83.45 -148.65 62.82
CA ALA A 82 82.79 -149.86 62.34
C ALA A 82 82.24 -149.60 60.93
N TYR A 83 81.25 -148.71 60.81
CA TYR A 83 80.71 -148.28 59.53
C TYR A 83 81.76 -147.53 58.69
N LEU A 84 82.53 -146.60 59.29
CA LEU A 84 83.48 -145.77 58.54
C LEU A 84 84.66 -146.54 57.92
N THR A 85 85.02 -147.74 58.40
CA THR A 85 86.08 -148.53 57.75
C THR A 85 85.54 -149.27 56.51
N GLN A 86 84.34 -149.84 56.60
CA GLN A 86 83.67 -150.44 55.44
C GLN A 86 83.26 -149.38 54.41
N GLU A 87 82.80 -148.21 54.87
CA GLU A 87 82.48 -147.08 54.01
C GLU A 87 83.75 -146.42 53.46
N ASN A 88 84.92 -146.47 54.12
CA ASN A 88 86.20 -146.07 53.51
C ASN A 88 86.56 -146.93 52.29
N ASP A 89 86.45 -148.26 52.38
CA ASP A 89 86.68 -149.16 51.24
C ASP A 89 85.67 -148.92 50.10
N ARG A 90 84.43 -148.55 50.45
CA ARG A 90 83.38 -148.16 49.51
C ARG A 90 83.68 -146.80 48.87
N LEU A 91 84.16 -145.83 49.64
CA LEU A 91 84.52 -144.48 49.23
C LEU A 91 85.83 -144.45 48.43
N GLU A 92 86.80 -145.34 48.65
CA GLU A 92 88.00 -145.41 47.82
C GLU A 92 87.68 -145.98 46.43
N LYS A 93 86.75 -146.94 46.35
CA LYS A 93 86.13 -147.35 45.08
C LYS A 93 85.35 -146.20 44.44
N LEU A 94 84.52 -145.49 45.22
CA LEU A 94 83.73 -144.34 44.74
C LEU A 94 84.62 -143.21 44.23
N ALA A 95 85.76 -142.95 44.86
CA ALA A 95 86.75 -141.96 44.45
C ALA A 95 87.49 -142.37 43.17
N LYS A 96 87.74 -143.67 42.98
CA LYS A 96 88.29 -144.21 41.72
C LYS A 96 87.30 -144.13 40.56
N THR A 97 85.99 -144.23 40.78
CA THR A 97 84.97 -143.88 39.77
C THR A 97 84.87 -142.37 39.57
N LYS A 98 84.72 -141.56 40.63
CA LYS A 98 84.64 -140.08 40.55
C LYS A 98 85.82 -139.48 39.79
N LYS A 99 87.03 -139.99 40.01
CA LYS A 99 88.23 -139.54 39.28
C LYS A 99 88.18 -139.87 37.78
N LYS A 100 87.57 -141.00 37.38
CA LYS A 100 87.34 -141.32 35.96
C LYS A 100 86.21 -140.49 35.35
N GLU A 101 85.15 -140.21 36.10
CA GLU A 101 84.05 -139.34 35.67
C GLU A 101 84.55 -137.91 35.41
N LEU A 102 85.21 -137.28 36.40
CA LEU A 102 85.78 -135.94 36.29
C LEU A 102 86.85 -135.83 35.18
N GLN A 103 87.63 -136.90 34.94
CA GLN A 103 88.62 -136.93 33.85
C GLN A 103 87.97 -137.10 32.47
N ALA A 104 86.76 -137.66 32.38
CA ALA A 104 85.96 -137.65 31.15
C ALA A 104 85.33 -136.27 30.91
N GLU A 105 84.77 -135.63 31.95
CA GLU A 105 84.16 -134.30 31.90
C GLU A 105 85.16 -133.20 31.53
N LEU A 106 86.41 -133.28 31.99
CA LEU A 106 87.45 -132.32 31.57
C LEU A 106 87.69 -132.39 30.06
N SER A 107 87.77 -133.60 29.50
CA SER A 107 88.04 -133.80 28.06
C SER A 107 86.87 -133.39 27.14
N THR A 108 85.63 -133.37 27.66
CA THR A 108 84.48 -132.83 26.93
C THR A 108 84.37 -131.30 27.07
N ALA A 109 84.82 -130.73 28.19
CA ALA A 109 84.95 -129.28 28.34
C ALA A 109 86.04 -128.70 27.42
N GLU A 110 87.22 -129.32 27.36
CA GLU A 110 88.34 -128.89 26.50
C GLU A 110 87.94 -128.85 25.01
N LYS A 111 87.34 -129.95 24.50
CA LYS A 111 86.83 -130.04 23.12
C LYS A 111 85.71 -129.05 22.80
N LYS A 112 84.94 -128.63 23.81
CA LYS A 112 83.91 -127.59 23.65
C LYS A 112 84.54 -126.20 23.55
N ASN A 113 85.62 -125.95 24.29
CA ASN A 113 86.34 -124.67 24.28
C ASN A 113 87.12 -124.48 22.96
N GLU A 114 87.83 -125.51 22.50
CA GLU A 114 88.57 -125.50 21.21
C GLU A 114 87.65 -125.22 20.01
N ARG A 115 86.42 -125.74 20.04
CA ARG A 115 85.39 -125.47 19.02
C ARG A 115 84.90 -124.03 19.04
N LEU A 116 84.71 -123.43 20.21
CA LEU A 116 84.30 -122.03 20.37
C LEU A 116 85.39 -121.05 19.93
N GLU A 117 86.67 -121.34 20.21
CA GLU A 117 87.77 -120.52 19.69
C GLU A 117 87.83 -120.51 18.16
N LYS A 118 87.53 -121.65 17.50
CA LYS A 118 87.51 -121.71 16.03
C LYS A 118 86.40 -120.83 15.43
N GLU A 119 85.18 -120.93 15.94
CA GLU A 119 84.05 -120.09 15.50
C GLU A 119 84.30 -118.59 15.78
N LEU A 120 85.00 -118.26 16.88
CA LEU A 120 85.39 -116.89 17.19
C LEU A 120 86.44 -116.33 16.21
N ARG A 121 87.44 -117.14 15.82
CA ARG A 121 88.46 -116.76 14.82
C ARG A 121 87.82 -116.58 13.43
N GLU A 122 86.94 -117.49 13.01
CA GLU A 122 86.23 -117.40 11.74
C GLU A 122 85.38 -116.12 11.66
N ARG A 123 84.54 -115.84 12.68
CA ARG A 123 83.78 -114.59 12.76
C ARG A 123 84.66 -113.34 12.82
N SER A 124 85.81 -113.41 13.49
CA SER A 124 86.77 -112.28 13.52
C SER A 124 87.32 -111.96 12.12
N THR A 125 87.62 -112.97 11.29
CA THR A 125 88.04 -112.73 9.90
C THR A 125 86.92 -112.18 9.01
N GLU A 126 85.66 -112.50 9.30
CA GLU A 126 84.51 -111.98 8.57
C GLU A 126 84.22 -110.51 8.94
N VAL A 127 84.33 -110.16 10.23
CA VAL A 127 84.31 -108.76 10.67
C VAL A 127 85.48 -107.96 10.07
N ALA A 128 86.68 -108.55 9.97
CA ALA A 128 87.83 -107.90 9.33
C ALA A 128 87.59 -107.62 7.82
N LYS A 129 86.94 -108.55 7.08
CA LYS A 129 86.49 -108.29 5.70
C LYS A 129 85.52 -107.11 5.65
N LEU A 130 84.47 -107.13 6.49
CA LEU A 130 83.45 -106.07 6.54
C LEU A 130 84.05 -104.70 6.92
N VAL A 131 85.11 -104.66 7.74
CA VAL A 131 85.86 -103.42 8.03
C VAL A 131 86.71 -102.96 6.83
N SER A 132 87.29 -103.89 6.05
CA SER A 132 87.96 -103.51 4.78
C SER A 132 86.97 -103.02 3.72
N GLU A 133 85.76 -103.58 3.69
CA GLU A 133 84.67 -103.10 2.84
C GLU A 133 84.14 -101.75 3.31
N LYS A 134 84.09 -101.50 4.62
CA LYS A 134 83.73 -100.18 5.18
C LYS A 134 84.67 -99.08 4.70
N GLU A 135 85.99 -99.31 4.67
CA GLU A 135 86.92 -98.28 4.16
C GLU A 135 86.89 -98.19 2.61
N LYS A 136 86.60 -99.28 1.88
CA LYS A 136 86.24 -99.17 0.44
C LYS A 136 84.96 -98.36 0.21
N ILE A 137 83.95 -98.51 1.06
CA ILE A 137 82.72 -97.71 1.04
C ILE A 137 83.03 -96.25 1.38
N LYS A 138 84.02 -95.97 2.21
CA LYS A 138 84.48 -94.61 2.55
C LYS A 138 85.26 -93.95 1.41
N ASP A 139 86.11 -94.68 0.69
CA ASP A 139 86.74 -94.19 -0.54
C ASP A 139 85.69 -93.99 -1.66
N LEU A 140 84.72 -94.90 -1.78
CA LEU A 140 83.56 -94.73 -2.66
C LEU A 140 82.66 -93.56 -2.23
N LEU A 141 82.57 -93.24 -0.93
CA LEU A 141 81.87 -92.05 -0.44
C LEU A 141 82.64 -90.77 -0.79
N LEU A 142 83.98 -90.74 -0.69
CA LEU A 142 84.78 -89.60 -1.18
C LEU A 142 84.72 -89.44 -2.72
N GLN A 143 84.59 -90.55 -3.46
CA GLN A 143 84.37 -90.52 -4.91
C GLN A 143 82.94 -90.07 -5.26
N ALA A 144 81.94 -90.57 -4.52
CA ALA A 144 80.54 -90.16 -4.63
C ALA A 144 80.32 -88.72 -4.15
N GLU A 145 81.13 -88.19 -3.23
CA GLU A 145 81.10 -86.80 -2.78
C GLU A 145 81.64 -85.86 -3.85
N ARG A 146 82.65 -86.27 -4.63
CA ARG A 146 83.09 -85.53 -5.84
C ARG A 146 81.98 -85.52 -6.89
N VAL A 147 81.43 -86.69 -7.24
CA VAL A 147 80.30 -86.80 -8.18
C VAL A 147 79.04 -86.08 -7.65
N SER A 148 78.83 -86.04 -6.33
CA SER A 148 77.74 -85.30 -5.69
C SER A 148 77.97 -83.80 -5.73
N ASN A 149 79.21 -83.33 -5.63
CA ASN A 149 79.54 -81.90 -5.79
C ASN A 149 79.42 -81.47 -7.26
N ASP A 150 79.90 -82.26 -8.22
CA ASP A 150 79.67 -82.01 -9.66
C ASP A 150 78.16 -82.00 -9.98
N ARG A 151 77.41 -82.95 -9.42
CA ARG A 151 75.95 -83.01 -9.52
C ARG A 151 75.26 -81.87 -8.78
N ALA A 152 75.78 -81.41 -7.65
CA ALA A 152 75.26 -80.26 -6.90
C ALA A 152 75.53 -78.94 -7.62
N ASP A 153 76.61 -78.84 -8.40
CA ASP A 153 76.90 -77.66 -9.22
C ASP A 153 76.07 -77.66 -10.53
N LEU A 154 75.76 -78.83 -11.11
CA LEU A 154 74.68 -78.96 -12.10
C LEU A 154 73.33 -78.54 -11.50
N ILE A 155 72.95 -79.12 -10.36
CA ILE A 155 71.68 -78.84 -9.67
C ILE A 155 71.63 -77.39 -9.17
N ARG A 156 72.75 -76.72 -8.89
CA ARG A 156 72.80 -75.27 -8.62
C ARG A 156 72.55 -74.45 -9.86
N ARG A 157 73.14 -74.79 -11.02
CA ARG A 157 72.88 -74.10 -12.29
C ARG A 157 71.43 -74.31 -12.74
N GLU A 158 70.92 -75.54 -12.59
CA GLU A 158 69.53 -75.91 -12.88
C GLU A 158 68.53 -75.24 -11.92
N ASN A 159 68.84 -75.13 -10.62
CA ASN A 159 67.99 -74.38 -9.68
C ASN A 159 68.14 -72.87 -9.78
N GLN A 160 69.28 -72.32 -10.21
CA GLN A 160 69.39 -70.90 -10.55
C GLN A 160 68.55 -70.59 -11.80
N ALA A 161 68.60 -71.44 -12.82
CA ALA A 161 67.73 -71.34 -13.99
C ALA A 161 66.24 -71.47 -13.61
N ASN A 162 65.86 -72.49 -12.84
CA ASN A 162 64.47 -72.72 -12.42
C ASN A 162 63.95 -71.67 -11.42
N ASN A 163 64.78 -71.12 -10.53
CA ASN A 163 64.34 -70.05 -9.63
C ASN A 163 64.23 -68.71 -10.35
N TYR A 164 65.08 -68.43 -11.35
CA TYR A 164 64.89 -67.30 -12.27
C TYR A 164 63.63 -67.47 -13.12
N LEU A 165 63.36 -68.68 -13.64
CA LEU A 165 62.12 -68.97 -14.35
C LEU A 165 60.90 -68.82 -13.45
N LYS A 166 60.97 -69.29 -12.20
CA LYS A 166 59.89 -69.12 -11.21
C LYS A 166 59.66 -67.67 -10.80
N SER A 167 60.71 -66.84 -10.63
CA SER A 167 60.49 -65.42 -10.36
C SER A 167 59.87 -64.72 -11.58
N VAL A 168 60.36 -65.02 -12.80
CA VAL A 168 59.78 -64.48 -14.04
C VAL A 168 58.34 -64.94 -14.25
N ILE A 169 57.98 -66.18 -13.94
CA ILE A 169 56.61 -66.69 -14.00
C ILE A 169 55.74 -66.04 -12.93
N SER A 170 56.20 -65.96 -11.67
CA SER A 170 55.50 -65.29 -10.56
C SER A 170 55.23 -63.82 -10.85
N ASP A 171 56.21 -63.10 -11.41
CA ASP A 171 56.04 -61.71 -11.89
C ASP A 171 55.07 -61.63 -13.06
N ARG A 172 55.06 -62.63 -13.97
CA ARG A 172 54.10 -62.69 -15.10
C ARG A 172 52.68 -62.96 -14.61
N GLU A 173 52.51 -63.82 -13.61
CA GLU A 173 51.23 -64.18 -13.01
C GLU A 173 50.69 -63.03 -12.17
N HIS A 174 51.53 -62.32 -11.40
CA HIS A 174 51.14 -61.07 -10.75
C HIS A 174 50.82 -59.95 -11.76
N GLN A 175 51.56 -59.83 -12.87
CA GLN A 175 51.19 -58.90 -13.94
C GLN A 175 49.90 -59.30 -14.67
N LEU A 176 49.60 -60.59 -14.81
CA LEU A 176 48.37 -61.08 -15.43
C LEU A 176 47.17 -60.96 -14.50
N GLN A 177 47.31 -61.25 -13.20
CA GLN A 177 46.27 -60.95 -12.20
C GLN A 177 46.06 -59.43 -12.08
N GLY A 178 47.14 -58.65 -12.02
CA GLY A 178 47.09 -57.18 -12.02
C GLY A 178 46.33 -56.65 -13.24
N LYS A 179 46.67 -57.11 -14.44
CA LYS A 179 45.95 -56.74 -15.68
C LYS A 179 44.54 -57.32 -15.77
N THR A 180 44.25 -58.45 -15.14
CA THR A 180 42.88 -59.00 -15.09
C THR A 180 42.00 -58.16 -14.16
N LEU A 181 42.53 -57.72 -13.01
CA LEU A 181 41.88 -56.73 -12.13
C LEU A 181 41.77 -55.36 -12.81
N GLU A 182 42.78 -54.92 -13.54
CA GLU A 182 42.77 -53.67 -14.32
C GLU A 182 41.72 -53.73 -15.44
N ILE A 183 41.61 -54.85 -16.15
CA ILE A 183 40.57 -55.09 -17.18
C ILE A 183 39.18 -55.24 -16.54
N GLN A 184 39.03 -55.90 -15.38
CA GLN A 184 37.75 -55.95 -14.67
C GLN A 184 37.34 -54.58 -14.12
N THR A 185 38.30 -53.78 -13.66
CA THR A 185 38.08 -52.41 -13.16
C THR A 185 37.81 -51.44 -14.31
N MET A 186 38.49 -51.56 -15.45
CA MET A 186 38.19 -50.80 -16.67
C MET A 186 36.85 -51.22 -17.27
N SER A 187 36.53 -52.52 -17.32
CA SER A 187 35.25 -53.03 -17.81
C SER A 187 34.10 -52.60 -16.89
N GLY A 188 34.30 -52.67 -15.57
CA GLY A 188 33.40 -52.10 -14.57
C GLY A 188 33.21 -50.60 -14.76
N ASN A 189 34.29 -49.82 -14.82
CA ASN A 189 34.23 -48.37 -15.05
C ASN A 189 33.63 -48.00 -16.43
N LEU A 190 33.81 -48.81 -17.47
CA LEU A 190 33.16 -48.65 -18.77
C LEU A 190 31.68 -49.01 -18.71
N HIS A 191 31.27 -50.00 -17.92
CA HIS A 191 29.88 -50.31 -17.67
C HIS A 191 29.20 -49.20 -16.86
N THR A 192 29.82 -48.73 -15.77
CA THR A 192 29.35 -47.57 -14.99
C THR A 192 29.23 -46.34 -15.87
N LYS A 193 30.26 -46.02 -16.68
CA LYS A 193 30.19 -44.91 -17.65
C LYS A 193 29.15 -45.13 -18.75
N SER A 194 28.88 -46.37 -19.17
CA SER A 194 27.83 -46.67 -20.16
C SER A 194 26.43 -46.43 -19.55
N VAL A 195 26.21 -46.87 -18.32
CA VAL A 195 24.98 -46.59 -17.55
C VAL A 195 24.83 -45.09 -17.28
N GLU A 196 25.91 -44.41 -16.93
CA GLU A 196 25.93 -42.95 -16.71
C GLU A 196 25.68 -42.17 -18.01
N ILE A 197 26.22 -42.63 -19.15
CA ILE A 197 25.94 -42.07 -20.48
C ILE A 197 24.49 -42.32 -20.90
N GLU A 198 23.89 -43.48 -20.63
CA GLU A 198 22.45 -43.69 -20.89
C GLU A 198 21.55 -42.89 -19.93
N PHE A 199 21.96 -42.71 -18.68
CA PHE A 199 21.29 -41.80 -17.74
C PHE A 199 21.34 -40.35 -18.23
N GLN A 200 22.53 -39.87 -18.63
CA GLN A 200 22.71 -38.54 -19.22
C GLN A 200 21.96 -38.39 -20.55
N LYS A 201 21.87 -39.42 -21.40
CA LYS A 201 20.97 -39.43 -22.59
C LYS A 201 19.49 -39.41 -22.21
N GLY A 202 19.13 -39.90 -21.03
CA GLY A 202 17.80 -39.76 -20.43
C GLY A 202 17.52 -38.33 -20.02
N GLU A 203 18.42 -37.71 -19.26
CA GLU A 203 18.33 -36.31 -18.85
C GLU A 203 18.35 -35.35 -20.04
N VAL A 204 19.23 -35.55 -21.02
CA VAL A 204 19.26 -34.76 -22.27
C VAL A 204 17.94 -34.85 -23.01
N ARG A 205 17.35 -36.04 -23.18
CA ARG A 205 16.01 -36.18 -23.78
C ARG A 205 14.91 -35.50 -22.95
N ALA A 206 14.97 -35.60 -21.62
CA ALA A 206 14.00 -34.94 -20.74
C ALA A 206 14.11 -33.39 -20.81
N LEU A 207 15.33 -32.87 -20.88
CA LEU A 207 15.61 -31.44 -21.08
C LEU A 207 15.19 -30.97 -22.48
N GLN A 208 15.41 -31.78 -23.51
CA GLN A 208 15.06 -31.46 -24.89
C GLN A 208 13.53 -31.41 -25.08
N ASN A 209 12.80 -32.41 -24.58
CA ASN A 209 11.33 -32.37 -24.50
C ASN A 209 10.82 -31.15 -23.71
N ARG A 210 11.53 -30.74 -22.65
CA ARG A 210 11.19 -29.55 -21.85
C ARG A 210 11.46 -28.25 -22.60
N ILE A 211 12.53 -28.18 -23.39
CA ILE A 211 12.83 -27.04 -24.28
C ILE A 211 11.75 -26.91 -25.35
N GLU A 212 11.34 -28.01 -25.99
CA GLU A 212 10.25 -28.02 -26.98
C GLU A 212 8.91 -27.57 -26.36
N SER A 213 8.59 -28.06 -25.15
CA SER A 213 7.42 -27.61 -24.37
C SER A 213 7.49 -26.11 -24.01
N MET A 214 8.67 -25.61 -23.65
CA MET A 214 8.90 -24.18 -23.39
C MET A 214 8.77 -23.33 -24.66
N GLN A 215 9.25 -23.81 -25.81
CA GLN A 215 9.12 -23.12 -27.10
C GLN A 215 7.66 -23.08 -27.59
N ALA A 216 6.89 -24.15 -27.38
CA ALA A 216 5.46 -24.18 -27.67
C ALA A 216 4.67 -23.20 -26.78
N THR A 217 4.95 -23.17 -25.47
CA THR A 217 4.29 -22.21 -24.56
C THR A 217 4.72 -20.77 -24.82
N GLU A 218 5.99 -20.50 -25.13
CA GLU A 218 6.45 -19.17 -25.56
C GLU A 218 5.76 -18.72 -26.86
N SER A 219 5.59 -19.63 -27.82
CA SER A 219 4.89 -19.34 -29.08
C SER A 219 3.41 -19.00 -28.86
N SER A 220 2.72 -19.71 -27.96
CA SER A 220 1.37 -19.35 -27.53
C SER A 220 1.33 -17.97 -26.89
N LEU A 221 2.17 -17.72 -25.89
CA LEU A 221 2.22 -16.44 -25.17
C LEU A 221 2.56 -15.26 -26.08
N ARG A 222 3.42 -15.45 -27.09
CA ARG A 222 3.69 -14.46 -28.15
C ARG A 222 2.44 -14.18 -29.01
N SER A 223 1.65 -15.20 -29.34
CA SER A 223 0.37 -15.05 -30.05
C SER A 223 -0.66 -14.28 -29.20
N ASP A 224 -0.85 -14.69 -27.95
CA ASP A 224 -1.79 -14.08 -27.00
C ASP A 224 -1.44 -12.61 -26.74
N LEU A 225 -0.16 -12.29 -26.54
CA LEU A 225 0.34 -10.93 -26.32
C LEU A 225 0.15 -10.04 -27.57
N ASN A 226 0.24 -10.60 -28.77
CA ASN A 226 -0.08 -9.87 -30.01
C ASN A 226 -1.59 -9.67 -30.18
N SER A 227 -2.41 -10.64 -29.79
CA SER A 227 -3.89 -10.51 -29.75
C SER A 227 -4.32 -9.39 -28.81
N VAL A 228 -3.81 -9.38 -27.57
CA VAL A 228 -4.08 -8.34 -26.57
C VAL A 228 -3.60 -6.95 -27.04
N ARG A 229 -2.45 -6.86 -27.71
CA ARG A 229 -1.98 -5.61 -28.34
C ARG A 229 -2.94 -5.11 -29.43
N SER A 230 -3.46 -6.01 -30.27
CA SER A 230 -4.43 -5.67 -31.32
C SER A 230 -5.74 -5.15 -30.72
N GLN A 231 -6.29 -5.87 -29.73
CA GLN A 231 -7.49 -5.45 -28.99
C GLN A 231 -7.30 -4.10 -28.29
N LYS A 232 -6.15 -3.88 -27.64
CA LYS A 232 -5.81 -2.58 -27.02
C LYS A 232 -5.82 -1.45 -28.04
N LEU A 233 -5.17 -1.65 -29.20
CA LEU A 233 -5.10 -0.63 -30.25
C LEU A 233 -6.50 -0.30 -30.82
N GLN A 234 -7.35 -1.31 -31.04
CA GLN A 234 -8.75 -1.10 -31.44
C GLN A 234 -9.55 -0.34 -30.38
N MET A 235 -9.36 -0.64 -29.09
CA MET A 235 -10.04 0.06 -28.01
C MET A 235 -9.56 1.51 -27.85
N GLU A 236 -8.25 1.78 -28.02
CA GLU A 236 -7.70 3.13 -28.04
C GLU A 236 -8.21 3.95 -29.24
N GLN A 237 -8.34 3.35 -30.42
CA GLN A 237 -8.97 3.99 -31.58
C GLN A 237 -10.45 4.28 -31.36
N SER A 238 -11.21 3.31 -30.80
CA SER A 238 -12.63 3.48 -30.48
C SER A 238 -12.86 4.61 -29.47
N MET A 239 -12.07 4.64 -28.39
CA MET A 239 -12.11 5.70 -27.38
C MET A 239 -11.73 7.07 -27.97
N GLN A 240 -10.74 7.14 -28.85
CA GLN A 240 -10.35 8.39 -29.52
C GLN A 240 -11.44 8.90 -30.47
N ASN A 241 -12.16 8.01 -31.14
CA ASN A 241 -13.31 8.36 -31.96
C ASN A 241 -14.46 8.92 -31.09
N GLU A 242 -14.79 8.27 -29.96
CA GLU A 242 -15.84 8.75 -29.06
C GLU A 242 -15.48 10.10 -28.41
N ILE A 243 -14.23 10.30 -27.98
CA ILE A 243 -13.75 11.60 -27.48
C ILE A 243 -13.89 12.70 -28.57
N SER A 244 -13.68 12.34 -29.84
CA SER A 244 -13.83 13.27 -30.96
C SER A 244 -15.30 13.57 -31.27
N HIS A 245 -16.17 12.57 -31.16
CA HIS A 245 -17.62 12.68 -31.30
C HIS A 245 -18.25 13.56 -30.20
N LEU A 246 -17.93 13.29 -28.94
CA LEU A 246 -18.39 14.09 -27.79
C LEU A 246 -17.95 15.55 -27.88
N LYS A 247 -16.71 15.83 -28.33
CA LYS A 247 -16.24 17.20 -28.59
C LYS A 247 -17.03 17.89 -29.70
N ARG A 248 -17.44 17.16 -30.74
CA ARG A 248 -18.28 17.71 -31.82
C ARG A 248 -19.66 18.09 -31.28
N LEU A 249 -20.31 17.20 -30.55
CA LEU A 249 -21.60 17.46 -29.88
C LEU A 249 -21.52 18.62 -28.87
N GLN A 250 -20.43 18.73 -28.11
CA GLN A 250 -20.22 19.86 -27.19
C GLN A 250 -20.13 21.19 -27.94
N ASN A 251 -19.42 21.25 -29.07
CA ASN A 251 -19.31 22.45 -29.89
C ASN A 251 -20.65 22.81 -30.57
N GLU A 252 -21.38 21.82 -31.09
CA GLU A 252 -22.73 21.99 -31.65
C GLU A 252 -23.70 22.56 -30.61
N ALA A 253 -23.66 22.05 -29.37
CA ALA A 253 -24.46 22.55 -28.26
C ALA A 253 -24.08 23.98 -27.84
N LEU A 254 -22.79 24.33 -27.81
CA LEU A 254 -22.32 25.69 -27.49
C LEU A 254 -22.79 26.71 -28.54
N VAL A 255 -22.64 26.41 -29.83
CA VAL A 255 -23.14 27.27 -30.92
C VAL A 255 -24.65 27.44 -30.84
N THR A 256 -25.38 26.36 -30.54
CA THR A 256 -26.85 26.41 -30.35
C THR A 256 -27.24 27.30 -29.16
N ILE A 257 -26.49 27.25 -28.05
CA ILE A 257 -26.72 28.11 -26.87
C ILE A 257 -26.42 29.59 -27.18
N GLU A 258 -25.37 29.88 -27.93
CA GLU A 258 -25.05 31.25 -28.36
C GLU A 258 -26.11 31.81 -29.31
N GLN A 259 -26.59 31.02 -30.27
CA GLN A 259 -27.64 31.44 -31.18
C GLN A 259 -28.99 31.63 -30.47
N LEU A 260 -29.38 30.73 -29.56
CA LEU A 260 -30.60 30.91 -28.75
C LEU A 260 -30.54 32.14 -27.82
N ARG A 261 -29.33 32.55 -27.38
CA ARG A 261 -29.14 33.82 -26.65
C ARG A 261 -29.32 35.02 -27.56
N PHE A 262 -28.71 35.00 -28.74
CA PHE A 262 -28.87 36.06 -29.75
C PHE A 262 -30.34 36.24 -30.13
N ASP A 263 -31.05 35.14 -30.45
CA ASP A 263 -32.47 35.15 -30.77
C ASP A 263 -33.30 35.73 -29.60
N ALA A 264 -33.02 35.32 -28.36
CA ALA A 264 -33.72 35.83 -27.17
C ALA A 264 -33.47 37.34 -26.93
N GLU A 265 -32.26 37.83 -27.20
CA GLU A 265 -31.93 39.26 -27.16
C GLU A 265 -32.62 40.04 -28.30
N GLU A 266 -32.71 39.48 -29.51
CA GLU A 266 -33.43 40.09 -30.63
C GLU A 266 -34.94 40.14 -30.37
N TYR A 267 -35.59 39.03 -29.98
CA TYR A 267 -37.01 39.02 -29.63
C TYR A 267 -37.31 39.91 -28.42
N GLY A 268 -36.42 39.96 -27.43
CA GLY A 268 -36.48 40.93 -26.34
C GLY A 268 -36.46 42.37 -26.87
N GLY A 269 -35.49 42.70 -27.73
CA GLY A 269 -35.38 43.98 -28.40
C GLY A 269 -36.60 44.34 -29.28
N ALA A 270 -37.22 43.37 -29.93
CA ALA A 270 -38.44 43.55 -30.73
C ALA A 270 -39.66 43.85 -29.86
N LEU A 271 -39.86 43.11 -28.76
CA LEU A 271 -40.91 43.40 -27.78
C LEU A 271 -40.73 44.79 -27.16
N LEU A 272 -39.48 45.15 -26.81
CA LEU A 272 -39.12 46.46 -26.24
C LEU A 272 -39.30 47.64 -27.22
N LYS A 273 -39.41 47.39 -28.54
CA LYS A 273 -39.78 48.38 -29.57
C LYS A 273 -41.31 48.55 -29.72
N ARG A 274 -42.11 47.52 -29.40
CA ARG A 274 -43.58 47.55 -29.54
C ARG A 274 -44.24 48.31 -28.38
N ASP A 275 -43.63 48.24 -27.20
CA ASP A 275 -44.00 49.03 -26.03
C ASP A 275 -43.48 50.48 -26.17
N ALA A 276 -44.37 51.47 -26.08
CA ALA A 276 -44.16 52.87 -26.47
C ALA A 276 -43.33 53.71 -25.46
N PHE A 277 -42.30 53.08 -24.91
CA PHE A 277 -41.42 53.64 -23.91
C PHE A 277 -40.55 54.78 -24.47
N THR A 278 -40.71 55.97 -23.88
CA THR A 278 -39.84 57.12 -24.15
C THR A 278 -38.78 57.23 -23.04
N PRO A 279 -37.49 56.98 -23.32
CA PRO A 279 -36.43 57.10 -22.33
C PRO A 279 -36.23 58.56 -21.92
N THR A 280 -36.24 58.84 -20.61
CA THR A 280 -35.81 60.13 -20.06
C THR A 280 -34.28 60.24 -20.15
N THR A 281 -33.73 61.39 -20.54
CA THR A 281 -32.27 61.54 -20.64
C THR A 281 -31.66 61.84 -19.27
N ASP A 282 -30.36 61.53 -19.10
CA ASP A 282 -29.63 61.85 -17.87
C ASP A 282 -29.65 63.36 -17.54
N ARG A 283 -29.73 64.22 -18.56
CA ARG A 283 -29.89 65.68 -18.40
C ARG A 283 -31.22 66.02 -17.73
N ASP A 284 -32.30 65.36 -18.14
CA ASP A 284 -33.66 65.65 -17.65
C ASP A 284 -33.85 65.05 -16.26
N MET A 285 -33.32 63.84 -16.01
CA MET A 285 -33.24 63.26 -14.66
C MET A 285 -32.46 64.18 -13.70
N LYS A 286 -31.32 64.74 -14.15
CA LYS A 286 -30.52 65.71 -13.38
C LYS A 286 -31.23 67.06 -13.19
N SER A 287 -32.17 67.43 -14.06
CA SER A 287 -33.01 68.62 -13.86
C SER A 287 -34.04 68.36 -12.77
N MET A 288 -34.87 67.32 -12.94
CA MET A 288 -35.92 66.97 -11.97
C MET A 288 -35.36 66.70 -10.56
N PHE A 289 -34.21 66.04 -10.44
CA PHE A 289 -33.57 65.83 -9.14
C PHE A 289 -32.96 67.10 -8.53
N ARG A 290 -32.52 68.06 -9.37
CA ARG A 290 -32.05 69.37 -8.90
C ARG A 290 -33.19 70.20 -8.35
N GLU A 291 -34.37 70.14 -8.95
CA GLU A 291 -35.54 70.87 -8.46
C GLU A 291 -35.93 70.42 -7.04
N ILE A 292 -35.95 69.11 -6.77
CA ILE A 292 -36.10 68.58 -5.40
C ILE A 292 -34.99 69.13 -4.49
N SER A 293 -33.75 69.12 -4.97
CA SER A 293 -32.59 69.61 -4.20
C SER A 293 -32.70 71.11 -3.85
N GLN A 294 -33.34 71.92 -4.70
CA GLN A 294 -33.59 73.34 -4.46
C GLN A 294 -34.71 73.57 -3.43
N ASP A 295 -35.75 72.74 -3.43
CA ASP A 295 -36.81 72.79 -2.41
C ASP A 295 -36.25 72.37 -1.03
N VAL A 296 -35.47 71.28 -0.98
CA VAL A 296 -34.77 70.83 0.24
C VAL A 296 -33.79 71.90 0.73
N GLU A 297 -33.05 72.57 -0.18
CA GLU A 297 -32.20 73.70 0.20
C GLU A 297 -33.02 74.86 0.77
N THR A 298 -34.21 75.13 0.23
CA THR A 298 -35.10 76.20 0.68
C THR A 298 -35.64 75.92 2.08
N LEU A 299 -36.15 74.71 2.34
CA LEU A 299 -36.57 74.28 3.69
C LEU A 299 -35.41 74.27 4.69
N ALA A 300 -34.16 74.06 4.24
CA ALA A 300 -33.00 74.06 5.12
C ALA A 300 -32.43 75.46 5.45
N ARG A 301 -32.84 76.53 4.75
CA ARG A 301 -32.44 77.92 5.07
C ARG A 301 -33.19 78.52 6.27
N VAL A 302 -34.10 77.74 6.83
CA VAL A 302 -35.05 78.11 7.88
C VAL A 302 -34.33 78.22 9.23
N GLU A 303 -34.50 79.34 9.92
CA GLU A 303 -33.83 79.60 11.20
C GLU A 303 -34.40 78.72 12.31
N TRP A 304 -33.51 78.14 13.11
CA TRP A 304 -33.86 77.28 14.25
C TRP A 304 -34.21 78.09 15.49
N GLN A 305 -34.93 77.47 16.42
CA GLN A 305 -35.14 78.05 17.75
C GLN A 305 -33.89 77.95 18.65
N ASP A 306 -33.87 78.71 19.74
CA ASP A 306 -32.78 78.69 20.73
C ASP A 306 -33.01 77.69 21.89
N ASN A 307 -34.26 77.26 22.10
CA ASN A 307 -34.69 76.32 23.14
C ASN A 307 -34.47 74.83 22.76
N GLN A 308 -33.54 74.56 21.82
CA GLN A 308 -33.33 73.24 21.24
C GLN A 308 -32.77 72.21 22.23
N THR A 309 -33.55 71.16 22.48
CA THR A 309 -33.22 70.03 23.37
C THR A 309 -32.19 69.08 22.75
N VAL A 310 -32.44 68.66 21.52
CA VAL A 310 -31.63 67.67 20.79
C VAL A 310 -30.34 68.31 20.26
N TRP A 311 -30.46 69.37 19.46
CA TRP A 311 -29.31 70.07 18.88
C TRP A 311 -28.93 71.32 19.67
N THR A 312 -28.57 71.16 20.94
CA THR A 312 -28.18 72.27 21.82
C THR A 312 -27.08 73.16 21.18
N PRO A 313 -27.03 74.48 21.46
CA PRO A 313 -26.00 75.37 20.92
C PRO A 313 -24.56 74.89 21.19
N ARG A 314 -24.33 74.24 22.34
CA ARG A 314 -23.04 73.63 22.70
C ARG A 314 -22.68 72.43 21.82
N ALA A 315 -23.65 71.63 21.38
CA ALA A 315 -23.40 70.54 20.45
C ALA A 315 -22.99 71.09 19.07
N LEU A 316 -23.72 72.08 18.57
CA LEU A 316 -23.40 72.77 17.30
C LEU A 316 -21.98 73.36 17.31
N GLN A 317 -21.63 74.08 18.38
CA GLN A 317 -20.31 74.72 18.54
C GLN A 317 -19.14 73.72 18.60
N VAL A 318 -19.36 72.52 19.13
CA VAL A 318 -18.33 71.46 19.14
C VAL A 318 -18.12 70.86 17.75
N MET A 319 -19.15 70.84 16.91
CA MET A 319 -19.13 70.19 15.59
C MET A 319 -18.71 71.12 14.44
N SER A 320 -19.01 72.42 14.50
CA SER A 320 -18.57 73.39 13.48
C SER A 320 -18.47 74.82 14.05
N PRO A 321 -17.41 75.59 13.73
CA PRO A 321 -17.33 77.00 14.10
C PRO A 321 -18.31 77.89 13.32
N HIS A 322 -18.88 77.39 12.20
CA HIS A 322 -19.79 78.14 11.34
C HIS A 322 -21.24 77.67 11.56
N HIS A 323 -21.81 78.05 12.72
CA HIS A 323 -23.12 77.56 13.17
C HIS A 323 -24.24 77.68 12.11
N GLN A 324 -24.34 78.78 11.37
CA GLN A 324 -25.46 79.01 10.43
C GLN A 324 -25.40 78.10 9.20
N SER A 325 -24.23 77.92 8.58
CA SER A 325 -24.08 76.95 7.49
C SER A 325 -24.29 75.52 7.99
N PHE A 326 -23.83 75.21 9.21
CA PHE A 326 -23.97 73.90 9.81
C PHE A 326 -25.42 73.56 10.19
N LYS A 327 -26.19 74.50 10.74
CA LYS A 327 -27.64 74.38 10.98
C LYS A 327 -28.38 74.00 9.69
N LYS A 328 -28.10 74.69 8.57
CA LYS A 328 -28.63 74.34 7.24
C LYS A 328 -28.25 72.92 6.84
N GLN A 329 -26.98 72.56 6.95
CA GLN A 329 -26.46 71.24 6.54
C GLN A 329 -27.10 70.08 7.32
N VAL A 330 -27.36 70.26 8.62
CA VAL A 330 -28.09 69.29 9.46
C VAL A 330 -29.55 69.14 9.02
N LEU A 331 -30.24 70.23 8.65
CA LEU A 331 -31.59 70.15 8.09
C LEU A 331 -31.61 69.43 6.73
N GLN A 332 -30.63 69.68 5.85
CA GLN A 332 -30.54 68.98 4.56
C GLN A 332 -30.38 67.47 4.77
N ASP A 333 -29.45 67.04 5.64
CA ASP A 333 -29.23 65.63 5.96
C ASP A 333 -30.47 64.95 6.57
N MET A 334 -31.18 65.64 7.46
CA MET A 334 -32.43 65.16 8.05
C MET A 334 -33.54 64.97 7.00
N ILE A 335 -33.78 65.99 6.16
CA ILE A 335 -34.79 65.93 5.10
C ILE A 335 -34.45 64.83 4.09
N TRP A 336 -33.18 64.71 3.67
CA TRP A 336 -32.74 63.63 2.77
C TRP A 336 -32.78 62.24 3.43
N GLY A 337 -32.61 62.14 4.75
CA GLY A 337 -32.82 60.90 5.49
C GLY A 337 -34.29 60.44 5.43
N ILE A 338 -35.22 61.34 5.73
CA ILE A 338 -36.67 61.07 5.70
C ILE A 338 -37.13 60.74 4.26
N LEU A 339 -36.71 61.54 3.27
CA LEU A 339 -37.01 61.26 1.85
C LEU A 339 -36.39 59.94 1.38
N GLN A 340 -35.20 59.55 1.85
CA GLN A 340 -34.63 58.24 1.56
C GLN A 340 -35.50 57.11 2.15
N GLN A 341 -35.91 57.22 3.42
CA GLN A 341 -36.70 56.18 4.11
C GLN A 341 -38.11 55.98 3.51
N TYR A 342 -38.79 57.06 3.14
CA TYR A 342 -40.19 57.04 2.65
C TYR A 342 -40.32 56.99 1.12
N ILE A 343 -39.30 57.41 0.36
CA ILE A 343 -39.32 57.43 -1.10
C ILE A 343 -38.16 56.62 -1.67
N PHE A 344 -36.93 57.11 -1.55
CA PHE A 344 -35.85 56.68 -2.44
C PHE A 344 -35.18 55.34 -2.08
N ALA A 345 -35.50 54.75 -0.92
CA ALA A 345 -35.00 53.44 -0.51
C ALA A 345 -35.36 52.35 -1.52
N SER A 346 -36.60 52.34 -2.03
CA SER A 346 -37.02 51.42 -3.10
C SER A 346 -38.05 52.08 -4.03
N PRO A 347 -38.18 51.61 -5.28
CA PRO A 347 -39.13 52.19 -6.24
C PRO A 347 -40.61 52.01 -5.80
N PHE A 348 -40.89 51.08 -4.88
CA PHE A 348 -42.25 50.76 -4.43
C PHE A 348 -42.68 51.50 -3.15
N ARG A 349 -41.74 52.08 -2.38
CA ARG A 349 -42.02 52.80 -1.12
C ARG A 349 -43.14 53.86 -1.23
N PRO A 350 -43.29 54.62 -2.34
CA PRO A 350 -44.41 55.54 -2.49
C PRO A 350 -45.81 54.91 -2.40
N PHE A 351 -45.99 53.61 -2.65
CA PHE A 351 -47.31 52.95 -2.60
C PHE A 351 -47.68 52.40 -1.20
N GLY A 352 -46.97 52.81 -0.14
CA GLY A 352 -47.31 52.44 1.23
C GLY A 352 -47.20 50.93 1.51
N GLU A 353 -48.20 50.36 2.19
CA GLU A 353 -48.20 48.94 2.60
C GLU A 353 -48.20 47.96 1.40
N GLU A 354 -49.01 48.21 0.37
CA GLU A 354 -48.98 47.42 -0.88
C GLU A 354 -47.62 47.58 -1.59
N GLY A 355 -47.01 48.77 -1.49
CA GLY A 355 -45.63 49.03 -1.91
C GLY A 355 -44.60 48.16 -1.20
N GLN A 356 -44.73 47.97 0.11
CA GLN A 356 -43.84 47.09 0.88
C GLN A 356 -44.01 45.61 0.50
N LYS A 357 -45.23 45.18 0.12
CA LYS A 357 -45.48 43.82 -0.41
C LYS A 357 -44.81 43.64 -1.77
N LEU A 358 -44.92 44.61 -2.68
CA LEU A 358 -44.21 44.62 -3.96
C LEU A 358 -42.69 44.64 -3.79
N GLU A 359 -42.17 45.45 -2.86
CA GLU A 359 -40.75 45.50 -2.50
C GLU A 359 -40.23 44.16 -1.99
N THR A 360 -41.01 43.49 -1.14
CA THR A 360 -40.69 42.15 -0.61
C THR A 360 -40.71 41.10 -1.71
N ALA A 361 -41.69 41.14 -2.62
CA ALA A 361 -41.74 40.27 -3.80
C ALA A 361 -40.54 40.51 -4.73
N TRP A 362 -40.15 41.77 -4.94
CA TRP A 362 -39.01 42.16 -5.78
C TRP A 362 -37.67 41.69 -5.21
N LYS A 363 -37.42 41.91 -3.91
CA LYS A 363 -36.29 41.34 -3.18
C LYS A 363 -36.24 39.82 -3.33
N ASN A 364 -37.41 39.17 -3.26
CA ASN A 364 -37.52 37.72 -3.35
C ASN A 364 -37.18 37.11 -4.72
N LEU A 365 -36.92 37.93 -5.75
CA LEU A 365 -36.39 37.47 -7.04
C LEU A 365 -34.87 37.22 -7.01
N ASP A 366 -34.15 37.85 -6.08
CA ASP A 366 -32.71 37.66 -5.90
C ASP A 366 -32.44 36.57 -4.85
N PRO A 367 -31.85 35.43 -5.23
CA PRO A 367 -31.52 34.37 -4.30
C PRO A 367 -30.27 34.66 -3.45
N GLU A 368 -29.40 35.60 -3.84
CA GLU A 368 -28.23 36.00 -3.06
C GLU A 368 -28.69 36.83 -1.84
N LEU A 369 -29.59 37.79 -2.08
CA LEU A 369 -30.13 38.69 -1.06
C LEU A 369 -30.81 37.96 0.13
N LYS A 370 -31.44 36.79 -0.13
CA LYS A 370 -32.13 36.00 0.90
C LYS A 370 -31.20 35.39 1.95
N ALA A 371 -29.90 35.34 1.68
CA ALA A 371 -28.92 34.86 2.65
C ALA A 371 -28.39 35.99 3.57
N GLU A 372 -28.71 37.25 3.29
CA GLU A 372 -28.05 38.43 3.88
C GLU A 372 -28.98 39.32 4.74
N GLU A 373 -30.14 38.83 5.18
CA GLU A 373 -31.13 39.61 5.96
C GLU A 373 -30.68 40.00 7.40
N GLY A 374 -29.38 39.89 7.72
CA GLY A 374 -28.81 40.13 9.05
C GLY A 374 -28.27 41.54 9.34
N ILE A 375 -28.44 42.52 8.44
CA ILE A 375 -28.01 43.91 8.66
C ILE A 375 -29.25 44.78 8.91
N GLU A 376 -29.55 45.04 10.18
CA GLU A 376 -30.67 45.90 10.57
C GLU A 376 -30.54 47.33 10.02
N GLY A 377 -31.66 47.92 9.61
CA GLY A 377 -31.78 49.35 9.26
C GLY A 377 -31.39 49.75 7.83
N VAL A 378 -30.60 48.97 7.09
CA VAL A 378 -30.13 49.35 5.74
C VAL A 378 -30.92 48.63 4.64
N TYR A 379 -31.52 49.38 3.71
CA TYR A 379 -32.21 48.79 2.56
C TYR A 379 -31.22 48.37 1.46
N THR A 380 -30.95 47.07 1.38
CA THR A 380 -30.22 46.45 0.26
C THR A 380 -31.15 46.23 -0.94
N TRP A 381 -30.72 46.69 -2.12
CA TRP A 381 -31.41 46.48 -3.41
C TRP A 381 -31.05 45.09 -3.97
N PRO A 382 -32.00 44.33 -4.55
CA PRO A 382 -31.68 43.07 -5.23
C PRO A 382 -30.72 43.32 -6.40
N LYS A 383 -29.84 42.37 -6.71
CA LYS A 383 -28.86 42.43 -7.81
C LYS A 383 -29.54 42.74 -9.15
N PRO A 384 -29.01 43.66 -9.98
CA PRO A 384 -29.66 44.04 -11.23
C PRO A 384 -29.55 42.92 -12.28
N SER A 385 -30.70 42.34 -12.67
CA SER A 385 -30.83 41.39 -13.78
C SER A 385 -31.95 41.81 -14.73
N VAL A 386 -32.00 41.23 -15.94
CA VAL A 386 -33.04 41.54 -16.94
C VAL A 386 -34.44 41.16 -16.41
N GLU A 387 -34.57 40.05 -15.69
CA GLU A 387 -35.80 39.61 -15.05
C GLU A 387 -36.21 40.53 -13.91
N ILE A 388 -35.27 40.88 -13.02
CA ILE A 388 -35.49 41.71 -11.84
C ILE A 388 -35.88 43.15 -12.23
N GLU A 389 -35.25 43.72 -13.26
CA GLU A 389 -35.58 45.05 -13.76
C GLU A 389 -36.84 45.07 -14.63
N ARG A 390 -37.11 44.00 -15.41
CA ARG A 390 -38.39 43.85 -16.10
C ARG A 390 -39.55 43.75 -15.12
N TRP A 391 -39.39 42.99 -14.03
CA TRP A 391 -40.42 42.88 -12.98
C TRP A 391 -40.66 44.24 -12.32
N ARG A 392 -39.59 44.99 -11.98
CA ARG A 392 -39.70 46.37 -11.47
C ARG A 392 -40.48 47.26 -12.44
N TYR A 393 -40.04 47.32 -13.71
CA TYR A 393 -40.63 48.17 -14.74
C TYR A 393 -42.13 47.92 -14.86
N VAL A 394 -42.56 46.65 -15.02
CA VAL A 394 -43.98 46.30 -15.14
C VAL A 394 -44.78 46.72 -13.90
N ASN A 395 -44.35 46.34 -12.70
CA ASN A 395 -45.12 46.61 -11.47
C ASN A 395 -45.19 48.10 -11.14
N ILE A 396 -44.13 48.88 -11.44
CA ILE A 396 -44.17 50.35 -11.28
C ILE A 396 -45.07 50.99 -12.35
N THR A 397 -45.01 50.55 -13.61
CA THR A 397 -45.90 51.07 -14.67
C THR A 397 -47.37 50.77 -14.36
N GLU A 398 -47.69 49.58 -13.85
CA GLU A 398 -49.04 49.23 -13.40
C GLU A 398 -49.46 50.06 -12.17
N GLY A 399 -48.56 50.28 -11.21
CA GLY A 399 -48.79 51.19 -10.07
C GLY A 399 -49.08 52.63 -10.51
N CYS A 400 -48.28 53.19 -11.42
CA CYS A 400 -48.53 54.52 -12.00
C CYS A 400 -49.86 54.59 -12.75
N ALA A 401 -50.24 53.53 -13.48
CA ALA A 401 -51.53 53.44 -14.16
C ALA A 401 -52.71 53.34 -13.16
N ALA A 402 -52.53 52.70 -12.01
CA ALA A 402 -53.53 52.66 -10.94
C ALA A 402 -53.81 54.07 -10.36
N LEU A 403 -52.78 54.91 -10.21
CA LEU A 403 -52.94 56.28 -9.73
C LEU A 403 -53.77 57.15 -10.68
N THR A 404 -53.56 57.03 -12.00
CA THR A 404 -54.29 57.83 -13.01
C THR A 404 -55.72 57.34 -13.26
N GLN A 405 -56.04 56.09 -12.93
CA GLN A 405 -57.37 55.52 -13.15
C GLN A 405 -58.39 55.92 -12.07
N THR A 406 -59.66 56.03 -12.47
CA THR A 406 -60.81 56.17 -11.57
C THR A 406 -61.18 54.78 -11.02
N THR A 407 -60.60 54.43 -9.88
CA THR A 407 -60.84 53.17 -9.18
C THR A 407 -62.24 53.15 -8.55
N VAL A 408 -63.03 52.10 -8.83
CA VAL A 408 -64.45 52.01 -8.45
C VAL A 408 -64.68 51.30 -7.10
N SER A 409 -63.69 50.57 -6.59
CA SER A 409 -63.80 49.82 -5.33
C SER A 409 -62.45 49.73 -4.60
N GLU A 410 -62.51 49.71 -3.26
CA GLU A 410 -61.36 49.45 -2.38
C GLU A 410 -60.87 48.00 -2.43
N LEU A 411 -61.71 47.08 -2.93
CA LEU A 411 -61.35 45.66 -3.12
C LEU A 411 -60.46 45.45 -4.36
N ASP A 412 -60.40 46.41 -5.28
CA ASP A 412 -59.47 46.41 -6.41
C ASP A 412 -58.04 46.65 -5.90
N PRO A 413 -57.04 45.80 -6.24
CA PRO A 413 -55.63 46.06 -5.94
C PRO A 413 -55.15 47.44 -6.39
N ARG A 414 -55.70 48.00 -7.48
CA ARG A 414 -55.42 49.36 -7.94
C ARG A 414 -55.95 50.42 -6.97
N GLY A 415 -57.12 50.19 -6.39
CA GLY A 415 -57.69 50.99 -5.31
C GLY A 415 -56.76 50.98 -4.09
N ARG A 416 -56.31 49.80 -3.66
CA ARG A 416 -55.38 49.68 -2.51
C ARG A 416 -54.03 50.36 -2.74
N LEU A 417 -53.44 50.23 -3.94
CA LEU A 417 -52.22 50.95 -4.32
C LEU A 417 -52.40 52.48 -4.25
N LYS A 418 -53.57 52.98 -4.68
CA LYS A 418 -53.90 54.41 -4.67
C LYS A 418 -54.16 54.95 -3.26
N THR A 419 -54.86 54.20 -2.41
CA THR A 419 -55.04 54.53 -0.99
C THR A 419 -53.70 54.48 -0.24
N GLY A 420 -52.89 53.44 -0.46
CA GLY A 420 -51.54 53.32 0.11
C GLY A 420 -50.61 54.45 -0.31
N PHE A 421 -50.76 54.97 -1.53
CA PHE A 421 -50.00 56.10 -2.06
C PHE A 421 -50.33 57.42 -1.37
N GLU A 422 -51.60 57.80 -1.28
CA GLU A 422 -51.99 59.04 -0.59
C GLU A 422 -51.69 58.97 0.92
N LEU A 423 -51.88 57.81 1.56
CA LEU A 423 -51.48 57.58 2.95
C LEU A 423 -49.95 57.68 3.14
N SER A 424 -49.15 57.22 2.18
CA SER A 424 -47.68 57.34 2.21
C SER A 424 -47.25 58.81 2.12
N ILE A 425 -47.83 59.58 1.19
CA ILE A 425 -47.57 61.01 1.05
C ILE A 425 -47.96 61.78 2.31
N ASP A 426 -49.15 61.53 2.88
CA ASP A 426 -49.60 62.24 4.08
C ASP A 426 -48.85 61.81 5.35
N SER A 427 -48.32 60.57 5.41
CA SER A 427 -47.39 60.16 6.46
C SER A 427 -46.05 60.88 6.34
N LEU A 428 -45.50 60.97 5.12
CA LEU A 428 -44.26 61.70 4.83
C LEU A 428 -44.38 63.21 5.12
N LYS A 429 -45.50 63.86 4.77
CA LYS A 429 -45.77 65.25 5.15
C LYS A 429 -45.73 65.43 6.67
N LYS A 430 -46.40 64.54 7.42
CA LYS A 430 -46.43 64.59 8.89
C LYS A 430 -45.04 64.41 9.48
N GLU A 431 -44.26 63.46 8.98
CA GLU A 431 -42.90 63.17 9.45
C GLU A 431 -41.91 64.32 9.16
N LEU A 432 -41.99 64.94 7.98
CA LEU A 432 -41.21 66.15 7.67
C LEU A 432 -41.65 67.33 8.52
N ALA A 433 -42.97 67.53 8.71
CA ALA A 433 -43.50 68.61 9.53
C ALA A 433 -43.10 68.46 11.00
N SER A 434 -43.24 67.28 11.60
CA SER A 434 -42.84 67.02 13.00
C SER A 434 -41.34 67.16 13.21
N SER A 435 -40.52 66.57 12.32
CA SER A 435 -39.05 66.63 12.42
C SER A 435 -38.51 68.04 12.24
N LEU A 436 -39.13 68.85 11.36
CA LEU A 436 -38.77 70.26 11.21
C LEU A 436 -39.32 71.10 12.35
N GLU A 437 -40.54 70.85 12.83
CA GLU A 437 -41.13 71.55 13.98
C GLU A 437 -40.35 71.27 15.27
N GLU A 438 -39.75 70.10 15.47
CA GLU A 438 -38.86 69.87 16.61
C GLU A 438 -37.67 70.85 16.62
N ILE A 439 -37.12 71.21 15.45
CA ILE A 439 -35.91 72.05 15.30
C ILE A 439 -36.22 73.55 15.10
N VAL A 440 -37.36 73.84 14.47
CA VAL A 440 -37.78 75.18 14.00
C VAL A 440 -38.97 75.73 14.79
N GLY A 441 -39.80 74.85 15.35
CA GLY A 441 -41.03 75.13 16.09
C GLY A 441 -42.12 75.84 15.28
N SER A 442 -43.31 75.90 15.87
CA SER A 442 -44.59 76.27 15.25
C SER A 442 -44.71 77.71 14.71
N ARG A 443 -43.65 78.52 14.79
CA ARG A 443 -43.74 79.99 14.75
C ARG A 443 -43.40 80.59 13.38
N ARG A 444 -44.01 80.07 12.30
CA ARG A 444 -43.74 80.50 10.92
C ARG A 444 -45.01 80.63 10.07
N ASP A 445 -45.55 81.85 10.04
CA ASP A 445 -46.56 82.28 9.06
C ASP A 445 -45.95 82.57 7.66
N ASP A 446 -44.75 82.04 7.37
CA ASP A 446 -44.15 82.11 6.04
C ASP A 446 -44.85 81.12 5.11
N GLY A 447 -45.83 81.62 4.37
CA GLY A 447 -46.58 80.84 3.38
C GLY A 447 -45.73 80.26 2.24
N HIS A 448 -44.49 80.72 2.03
CA HIS A 448 -43.58 80.06 1.10
C HIS A 448 -42.98 78.79 1.72
N TYR A 449 -42.54 78.86 2.99
CA TYR A 449 -42.05 77.70 3.73
C TYR A 449 -43.12 76.60 3.82
N LEU A 450 -44.33 76.94 4.26
CA LEU A 450 -45.43 75.99 4.40
C LEU A 450 -45.81 75.32 3.06
N ARG A 451 -45.92 76.11 1.98
CA ARG A 451 -46.17 75.56 0.64
C ARG A 451 -45.06 74.62 0.18
N THR A 452 -43.79 75.01 0.39
CA THR A 452 -42.64 74.17 -0.01
C THR A 452 -42.66 72.83 0.74
N LEU A 453 -43.06 72.84 2.01
CA LEU A 453 -43.19 71.65 2.87
C LEU A 453 -44.35 70.73 2.43
N GLU A 454 -45.47 71.30 1.98
CA GLU A 454 -46.62 70.55 1.46
C GLU A 454 -46.39 69.97 0.06
N GLU A 455 -45.69 70.69 -0.82
CA GLU A 455 -45.45 70.32 -2.22
C GLU A 455 -44.29 69.34 -2.41
N LEU A 456 -43.18 69.49 -1.64
CA LEU A 456 -41.98 68.66 -1.76
C LEU A 456 -42.25 67.14 -1.74
N PRO A 457 -43.06 66.58 -0.81
CA PRO A 457 -43.38 65.15 -0.80
C PRO A 457 -43.97 64.64 -2.10
N ARG A 458 -44.97 65.35 -2.66
CA ARG A 458 -45.64 64.93 -3.90
C ARG A 458 -44.73 65.10 -5.11
N LYS A 459 -43.91 66.17 -5.15
CA LYS A 459 -42.91 66.41 -6.20
C LYS A 459 -41.83 65.32 -6.20
N ALA A 460 -41.25 65.00 -5.03
CA ALA A 460 -40.23 63.97 -4.88
C ALA A 460 -40.76 62.57 -5.24
N VAL A 461 -41.99 62.23 -4.83
CA VAL A 461 -42.66 60.98 -5.23
C VAL A 461 -42.88 60.92 -6.74
N ASN A 462 -43.40 61.98 -7.37
CA ASN A 462 -43.68 62.00 -8.80
C ASN A 462 -42.39 61.81 -9.64
N VAL A 463 -41.30 62.48 -9.26
CA VAL A 463 -39.99 62.30 -9.90
C VAL A 463 -39.44 60.89 -9.68
N TRP A 464 -39.59 60.32 -8.48
CA TRP A 464 -39.14 58.96 -8.19
C TRP A 464 -39.91 57.89 -8.97
N LEU A 465 -41.23 58.06 -9.14
CA LEU A 465 -42.02 57.19 -10.03
C LEU A 465 -41.62 57.40 -11.50
N GLY A 466 -41.31 58.63 -11.93
CA GLY A 466 -40.74 58.93 -13.23
C GLY A 466 -39.38 58.25 -13.49
N PHE A 467 -38.57 58.03 -12.45
CA PHE A 467 -37.36 57.21 -12.49
C PHE A 467 -37.69 55.70 -12.42
N GLY A 468 -38.72 55.33 -11.66
CA GLY A 468 -39.20 53.96 -11.47
C GLY A 468 -39.82 53.32 -12.72
N ILE A 469 -40.33 54.13 -13.66
CA ILE A 469 -40.73 53.66 -15.00
C ILE A 469 -39.58 53.60 -16.02
N GLN A 470 -38.34 53.96 -15.66
CA GLN A 470 -37.20 53.81 -16.58
C GLN A 470 -36.75 52.35 -16.64
N ARG A 471 -36.34 51.88 -17.83
CA ARG A 471 -35.83 50.52 -18.05
C ARG A 471 -34.40 50.32 -17.54
N CYS A 472 -33.60 51.39 -17.44
CA CYS A 472 -32.40 51.40 -16.59
C CYS A 472 -32.76 51.50 -15.11
N ARG A 473 -31.90 51.00 -14.22
CA ARG A 473 -32.06 51.22 -12.77
C ARG A 473 -31.49 52.57 -12.37
N ILE A 474 -32.30 53.40 -11.73
CA ILE A 474 -31.89 54.65 -11.09
C ILE A 474 -31.87 54.46 -9.57
N ARG A 475 -30.88 55.06 -8.89
CA ARG A 475 -30.75 55.04 -7.42
C ARG A 475 -30.40 56.42 -6.91
N VAL A 476 -31.05 56.83 -5.83
CA VAL A 476 -30.56 57.92 -4.97
C VAL A 476 -29.70 57.28 -3.88
N VAL A 477 -28.49 57.78 -3.68
CA VAL A 477 -27.50 57.22 -2.75
C VAL A 477 -27.03 58.30 -1.79
N ASN A 478 -27.56 58.22 -0.56
CA ASN A 478 -27.03 58.92 0.60
C ASN A 478 -25.66 58.31 0.94
N ARG A 479 -24.58 58.88 0.39
CA ARG A 479 -23.21 58.46 0.72
C ARG A 479 -22.90 58.88 2.17
N GLY A 480 -22.93 57.92 3.08
CA GLY A 480 -22.64 58.17 4.48
C GLY A 480 -23.09 57.00 5.36
N PRO A 481 -22.83 57.09 6.66
CA PRO A 481 -23.30 56.13 7.64
C PRO A 481 -24.80 56.36 7.91
N HIS A 482 -25.60 55.30 7.83
CA HIS A 482 -27.06 55.34 8.03
C HIS A 482 -27.45 55.45 9.52
N LEU A 483 -27.05 56.55 10.15
CA LEU A 483 -27.37 56.85 11.55
C LEU A 483 -28.75 57.48 11.65
N THR A 484 -29.64 56.88 12.45
CA THR A 484 -30.99 57.39 12.67
C THR A 484 -31.03 58.33 13.87
N SER A 485 -30.33 58.02 14.97
CA SER A 485 -30.35 58.88 16.15
C SER A 485 -29.32 60.01 16.10
N VAL A 486 -29.71 61.18 16.61
CA VAL A 486 -28.79 62.32 16.78
C VAL A 486 -27.67 62.00 17.77
N THR A 487 -27.91 61.11 18.74
CA THR A 487 -26.90 60.63 19.68
C THR A 487 -25.77 59.89 18.97
N GLU A 488 -26.08 58.97 18.04
CA GLU A 488 -25.06 58.32 17.20
C GLU A 488 -24.33 59.34 16.32
N LYS A 489 -25.05 60.24 15.66
CA LYS A 489 -24.47 61.30 14.80
C LYS A 489 -23.44 62.13 15.58
N ILE A 490 -23.77 62.54 16.80
CA ILE A 490 -22.86 63.26 17.71
C ILE A 490 -21.69 62.38 18.20
N GLN A 491 -21.89 61.08 18.44
CA GLN A 491 -20.80 60.17 18.80
C GLN A 491 -19.81 59.96 17.66
N GLN A 492 -20.30 59.77 16.43
CA GLN A 492 -19.46 59.60 15.25
C GLN A 492 -18.77 60.91 14.83
N ALA A 493 -19.41 62.06 15.06
CA ALA A 493 -18.77 63.37 14.96
C ALA A 493 -17.57 63.47 15.91
N LYS A 494 -17.72 63.00 17.15
CA LYS A 494 -16.62 62.94 18.14
C LYS A 494 -15.50 61.98 17.73
N ALA A 495 -15.81 60.92 16.99
CA ALA A 495 -14.84 60.02 16.37
C ALA A 495 -14.19 60.61 15.10
N GLY A 496 -14.60 61.79 14.64
CA GLY A 496 -14.07 62.45 13.44
C GLY A 496 -14.51 61.83 12.11
N GLY A 497 -15.54 60.97 12.13
CA GLY A 497 -15.98 60.16 10.99
C GLY A 497 -17.39 60.43 10.49
N TRP A 498 -18.04 61.51 10.94
CA TRP A 498 -19.41 61.84 10.50
C TRP A 498 -19.41 62.73 9.25
N GLU A 499 -20.27 62.38 8.29
CA GLU A 499 -20.49 63.11 7.05
C GLU A 499 -22.00 63.37 6.89
N LEU A 500 -22.38 64.62 6.71
CA LEU A 500 -23.75 65.08 6.47
C LEU A 500 -24.05 65.03 4.96
N VAL A 501 -25.21 64.49 4.57
CA VAL A 501 -25.66 64.45 3.17
C VAL A 501 -26.32 65.78 2.80
N ILE A 502 -25.65 66.57 1.95
CA ILE A 502 -26.13 67.90 1.53
C ILE A 502 -26.97 67.77 0.25
N ILE A 503 -26.50 66.95 -0.68
CA ILE A 503 -27.22 66.48 -1.86
C ILE A 503 -26.83 65.00 -2.05
N PRO A 504 -27.77 64.04 -2.12
CA PRO A 504 -27.45 62.65 -2.42
C PRO A 504 -26.86 62.49 -3.83
N GLU A 505 -26.14 61.39 -4.05
CA GLU A 505 -25.71 61.03 -5.40
C GLU A 505 -26.87 60.41 -6.19
N LEU A 506 -27.08 60.86 -7.42
CA LEU A 506 -28.00 60.21 -8.35
C LEU A 506 -27.20 59.28 -9.27
N GLN A 507 -27.37 57.96 -9.10
CA GLN A 507 -26.69 56.93 -9.88
C GLN A 507 -27.61 56.27 -10.92
N ARG A 508 -27.04 55.82 -12.03
CA ARG A 508 -27.68 54.94 -13.02
C ARG A 508 -26.87 53.66 -13.22
N ILE A 509 -27.58 52.55 -13.44
CA ILE A 509 -27.04 51.24 -13.82
C ILE A 509 -27.75 50.79 -15.12
N GLY A 510 -26.96 50.36 -16.11
CA GLY A 510 -27.42 50.00 -17.44
C GLY A 510 -27.71 51.19 -18.37
N THR A 511 -28.08 50.87 -19.61
CA THR A 511 -28.50 51.84 -20.64
C THR A 511 -29.99 52.16 -20.50
N ALA A 512 -30.42 53.31 -21.01
CA ALA A 512 -31.84 53.71 -20.97
C ALA A 512 -32.80 52.71 -21.67
N LYS A 513 -32.29 51.76 -22.47
CA LYS A 513 -33.08 50.67 -23.08
C LYS A 513 -33.32 49.47 -22.14
N GLY A 514 -32.63 49.40 -21.00
CA GLY A 514 -32.59 48.24 -20.11
C GLY A 514 -31.45 47.24 -20.39
N SER A 515 -30.48 47.62 -21.22
CA SER A 515 -29.27 46.82 -21.50
C SER A 515 -28.18 47.09 -20.44
N GLU A 516 -27.09 46.29 -20.44
CA GLU A 516 -25.89 46.53 -19.62
C GLU A 516 -26.14 46.60 -18.10
N LEU A 517 -27.17 45.90 -17.60
CA LEU A 517 -27.54 45.92 -16.17
C LEU A 517 -26.45 45.42 -15.22
N ASN A 518 -25.48 44.66 -15.73
CA ASN A 518 -24.28 44.21 -15.00
C ASN A 518 -23.15 45.27 -14.94
N ALA A 519 -23.31 46.43 -15.58
CA ALA A 519 -22.32 47.51 -15.55
C ALA A 519 -22.17 48.12 -14.15
N LYS A 520 -21.01 48.71 -13.87
CA LYS A 520 -20.81 49.47 -12.62
C LYS A 520 -21.78 50.67 -12.59
N PRO A 521 -22.35 51.02 -11.41
CA PRO A 521 -23.10 52.26 -11.28
C PRO A 521 -22.23 53.47 -11.64
N TYR A 522 -22.81 54.45 -12.32
CA TYR A 522 -22.16 55.74 -12.58
C TYR A 522 -23.07 56.90 -12.19
N SER A 523 -22.47 58.05 -11.89
CA SER A 523 -23.15 59.24 -11.37
C SER A 523 -23.78 60.06 -12.50
N ILE A 524 -25.11 60.20 -12.50
CA ILE A 524 -25.81 61.27 -13.25
C ILE A 524 -25.55 62.61 -12.57
N SER A 525 -25.68 62.64 -11.24
CA SER A 525 -25.32 63.80 -10.41
C SER A 525 -24.44 63.37 -9.25
N GLU A 526 -23.31 64.04 -9.09
CA GLU A 526 -22.43 63.90 -7.94
C GLU A 526 -23.18 64.30 -6.67
N GLY A 527 -23.03 63.50 -5.62
CA GLY A 527 -23.51 63.84 -4.29
C GLY A 527 -22.56 64.81 -3.59
N GLN A 528 -23.12 65.72 -2.80
CA GLN A 528 -22.38 66.66 -1.97
C GLN A 528 -22.47 66.25 -0.50
N LEU A 529 -21.32 66.13 0.15
CA LEU A 529 -21.19 65.78 1.57
C LEU A 529 -20.49 66.91 2.33
N TYR A 530 -20.88 67.12 3.57
CA TYR A 530 -20.15 67.96 4.52
C TYR A 530 -19.54 67.08 5.61
N ARG A 531 -18.22 66.89 5.57
CA ARG A 531 -17.48 66.16 6.60
C ARG A 531 -17.34 67.01 7.85
N VAL A 532 -17.83 66.50 8.97
CA VAL A 532 -17.84 67.21 10.26
C VAL A 532 -16.48 67.04 10.95
N SER A 533 -15.53 67.90 10.58
CA SER A 533 -14.24 67.97 11.26
C SER A 533 -14.38 68.69 12.59
N LEU A 534 -14.23 67.97 13.71
CA LEU A 534 -14.01 68.59 15.02
C LEU A 534 -12.90 69.65 14.92
N ALA A 535 -13.14 70.82 15.49
CA ALA A 535 -12.07 71.77 15.75
C ALA A 535 -11.04 71.13 16.68
N ARG A 536 -9.86 70.77 16.14
CA ARG A 536 -8.72 70.37 16.97
C ARG A 536 -8.43 71.51 17.93
N ARG A 537 -8.53 71.25 19.24
CA ARG A 537 -8.08 72.20 20.25
C ARG A 537 -6.58 72.45 20.04
N GLN A 538 -6.24 73.67 19.68
CA GLN A 538 -4.90 74.23 19.79
C GLN A 538 -4.70 74.74 21.22
#